data_AF-A0A4R2GR09-F1
#
_entry.id   AF-A0A4R2GR09-F1
#
_cell.length_a   1.000
_cell.length_b   1.000
_cell.length_c   1.000
_cell.angle_alpha   90.00
_cell.angle_beta   90.00
_cell.angle_gamma   90.00
#
_symmetry.space_group_name_H-M   'P 1'
#
loop_
_entity.id
_entity.type
_entity.pdbx_description
1 polymer ?
#
loop_
_entity_poly.entity_id
_entity_poly.type
_entity_poly.pdbx_seq_one_letter_code
_entity_poly.pdbx_strand_id
1 'polypeptide(L)'
;MTDKWISGCRNGVNAWECDENNHLNVRFYMTRLAQTMGFVAHALEVPAGCALSPATHHIRYRRELNTGDMADFRTRVIEVRDSSVVLHHELRCAGEIATSFISIDRQIDRTTGASVPWSARQRELMAGFAGALPEHDAPRSVAFEEPRRPLDLGEARARGLVEVYRGMVQPWDCDVSGRMATEQVMGRFSDGVGNLFAHMGIDVADLLASHRGSVVVENRLTYNDMPGPGELIVSHSQVVEFLGKTMRFSHGMYNAATGRRIAASEVIVAILDHNSRRAVALSDAERARVEQRLTPLD
;
A
#
# COMPACT_ATOMS: atom_id res chain seq x y z
N MET A 1 -16.37 -14.76 25.37
CA MET A 1 -16.24 -13.61 24.45
C MET A 1 -15.71 -14.18 23.15
N THR A 2 -16.58 -14.40 22.17
CA THR A 2 -16.17 -14.83 20.83
C THR A 2 -15.35 -13.70 20.22
N ASP A 3 -14.10 -13.99 19.84
CA ASP A 3 -13.19 -13.00 19.29
C ASP A 3 -13.78 -12.50 17.96
N LYS A 4 -14.06 -11.20 17.86
CA LYS A 4 -14.79 -10.58 16.73
C LYS A 4 -13.89 -10.37 15.52
N TRP A 5 -13.25 -11.44 15.06
CA TRP A 5 -12.27 -11.40 13.98
C TRP A 5 -12.56 -12.48 12.95
N ILE A 6 -12.37 -12.12 11.69
CA ILE A 6 -12.23 -13.02 10.56
C ILE A 6 -10.76 -13.43 10.50
N SER A 7 -10.47 -14.71 10.66
CA SER A 7 -9.12 -15.24 10.46
C SER A 7 -8.76 -15.23 8.97
N GLY A 8 -7.59 -14.69 8.65
CA GLY A 8 -7.06 -14.57 7.30
C GLY A 8 -5.99 -15.61 6.99
N CYS A 9 -5.09 -15.24 6.08
CA CYS A 9 -3.97 -16.11 5.72
C CYS A 9 -3.00 -16.32 6.89
N ARG A 10 -2.35 -17.48 6.91
CA ARG A 10 -1.28 -17.82 7.85
C ARG A 10 -0.15 -18.52 7.10
N ASN A 11 1.02 -17.92 7.03
CA ASN A 11 2.15 -18.43 6.27
C ASN A 11 3.48 -17.82 6.72
N GLY A 12 4.57 -18.36 6.20
CA GLY A 12 5.92 -17.87 6.44
C GLY A 12 6.38 -16.80 5.45
N VAL A 13 7.45 -16.10 5.79
CA VAL A 13 8.21 -15.23 4.89
C VAL A 13 9.30 -16.03 4.19
N ASN A 14 9.30 -16.01 2.87
CA ASN A 14 10.32 -16.66 2.04
C ASN A 14 11.44 -15.68 1.66
N ALA A 15 12.62 -16.23 1.37
CA ALA A 15 13.78 -15.41 1.00
C ALA A 15 13.56 -14.56 -0.27
N TRP A 16 12.80 -15.07 -1.25
CA TRP A 16 12.47 -14.33 -2.49
C TRP A 16 11.40 -13.24 -2.29
N GLU A 17 10.85 -13.12 -1.08
CA GLU A 17 9.92 -12.06 -0.69
C GLU A 17 10.62 -10.90 0.02
N CYS A 18 11.91 -11.05 0.33
CA CYS A 18 12.72 -10.02 0.97
C CYS A 18 13.41 -9.13 -0.05
N ASP A 19 13.61 -7.86 0.30
CA ASP A 19 14.32 -6.87 -0.52
C ASP A 19 15.78 -6.65 -0.08
N GLU A 20 16.44 -5.64 -0.63
CA GLU A 20 17.83 -5.30 -0.35
C GLU A 20 18.13 -5.00 1.13
N ASN A 21 17.11 -4.68 1.93
CA ASN A 21 17.25 -4.45 3.36
C ASN A 21 17.15 -5.76 4.17
N ASN A 22 17.04 -6.91 3.49
CA ASN A 22 16.94 -8.25 4.08
C ASN A 22 15.70 -8.44 4.98
N HIS A 23 14.61 -7.75 4.65
CA HIS A 23 13.31 -7.96 5.26
C HIS A 23 12.21 -8.01 4.18
N LEU A 24 11.02 -8.44 4.57
CA LEU A 24 9.86 -8.58 3.70
C LEU A 24 9.60 -7.27 2.95
N ASN A 25 9.54 -7.34 1.62
CA ASN A 25 9.24 -6.17 0.82
C ASN A 25 7.78 -5.75 1.04
N VAL A 26 7.52 -4.44 1.01
CA VAL A 26 6.18 -3.85 1.16
C VAL A 26 5.13 -4.44 0.22
N ARG A 27 5.51 -4.93 -0.97
CA ARG A 27 4.64 -5.70 -1.89
C ARG A 27 4.02 -6.91 -1.18
N PHE A 28 4.82 -7.68 -0.45
CA PHE A 28 4.37 -8.97 0.08
C PHE A 28 3.54 -8.82 1.36
N TYR A 29 3.69 -7.73 2.11
CA TYR A 29 2.71 -7.33 3.13
C TYR A 29 1.30 -7.18 2.50
N MET A 30 1.22 -6.55 1.33
CA MET A 30 -0.03 -6.44 0.59
C MET A 30 -0.50 -7.76 -0.03
N THR A 31 0.42 -8.62 -0.48
CA THR A 31 0.05 -9.97 -0.94
C THR A 31 -0.66 -10.77 0.16
N ARG A 32 -0.21 -10.64 1.43
CA ARG A 32 -0.89 -11.29 2.56
C ARG A 32 -2.26 -10.68 2.85
N LEU A 33 -2.41 -9.37 2.71
CA LEU A 33 -3.73 -8.73 2.75
C LEU A 33 -4.64 -9.29 1.64
N ALA A 34 -4.17 -9.34 0.39
CA ALA A 34 -4.93 -9.85 -0.74
C ALA A 34 -5.40 -11.31 -0.53
N GLN A 35 -4.52 -12.17 -0.01
CA GLN A 35 -4.88 -13.55 0.38
C GLN A 35 -5.95 -13.56 1.49
N THR A 36 -5.84 -12.67 2.47
CA THR A 36 -6.80 -12.51 3.56
C THR A 36 -8.17 -12.05 3.07
N MET A 37 -8.22 -11.20 2.04
CA MET A 37 -9.49 -10.72 1.48
C MET A 37 -10.35 -11.84 0.87
N GLY A 38 -9.76 -12.98 0.47
CA GLY A 38 -10.53 -14.17 0.10
C GLY A 38 -11.33 -14.76 1.28
N PHE A 39 -10.74 -14.79 2.48
CA PHE A 39 -11.43 -15.22 3.71
C PHE A 39 -12.51 -14.22 4.12
N VAL A 40 -12.25 -12.92 3.96
CA VAL A 40 -13.25 -11.87 4.22
C VAL A 40 -14.43 -12.02 3.26
N ALA A 41 -14.18 -12.17 1.96
CA ALA A 41 -15.23 -12.37 0.96
C ALA A 41 -16.08 -13.62 1.27
N HIS A 42 -15.45 -14.71 1.72
CA HIS A 42 -16.15 -15.91 2.14
C HIS A 42 -17.00 -15.69 3.41
N ALA A 43 -16.43 -15.08 4.44
CA ALA A 43 -17.11 -14.80 5.72
C ALA A 43 -18.29 -13.83 5.56
N LEU A 44 -18.24 -12.95 4.56
CA LEU A 44 -19.32 -12.01 4.22
C LEU A 44 -20.25 -12.55 3.11
N GLU A 45 -20.14 -13.83 2.76
CA GLU A 45 -20.99 -14.48 1.74
C GLU A 45 -21.07 -13.66 0.44
N VAL A 46 -19.94 -13.10 -0.03
CA VAL A 46 -19.88 -12.30 -1.25
C VAL A 46 -20.32 -13.16 -2.45
N PRO A 47 -21.32 -12.74 -3.25
CA PRO A 47 -21.83 -13.55 -4.36
C PRO A 47 -20.75 -13.86 -5.41
N ALA A 48 -20.83 -15.01 -6.09
CA ALA A 48 -19.82 -15.44 -7.07
C ALA A 48 -19.61 -14.47 -8.24
N GLY A 49 -20.65 -13.73 -8.63
CA GLY A 49 -20.59 -12.66 -9.64
C GLY A 49 -20.05 -11.33 -9.12
N CYS A 50 -19.82 -11.22 -7.80
CA CYS A 50 -19.30 -10.02 -7.14
C CYS A 50 -17.87 -10.23 -6.64
N ALA A 51 -17.20 -9.13 -6.32
CA ALA A 51 -15.90 -9.12 -5.65
C ALA A 51 -15.84 -7.96 -4.64
N LEU A 52 -14.92 -8.07 -3.69
CA LEU A 52 -14.50 -6.93 -2.87
C LEU A 52 -13.42 -6.18 -3.65
N SER A 53 -13.62 -4.88 -3.81
CA SER A 53 -12.68 -3.98 -4.49
C SER A 53 -12.28 -2.86 -3.55
N PRO A 54 -10.99 -2.74 -3.18
CA PRO A 54 -10.53 -1.69 -2.30
C PRO A 54 -10.48 -0.35 -3.06
N ALA A 55 -11.06 0.68 -2.48
CA ALA A 55 -10.91 2.06 -2.93
C ALA A 55 -9.66 2.72 -2.31
N THR A 56 -9.30 2.34 -1.09
CA THR A 56 -8.20 2.95 -0.34
C THR A 56 -7.62 1.96 0.66
N HIS A 57 -6.30 1.99 0.81
CA HIS A 57 -5.58 1.36 1.92
C HIS A 57 -4.80 2.41 2.69
N HIS A 58 -4.77 2.29 4.01
CA HIS A 58 -3.84 2.97 4.88
C HIS A 58 -3.08 1.93 5.69
N ILE A 59 -1.76 2.05 5.74
CA ILE A 59 -0.86 1.00 6.22
C ILE A 59 0.10 1.61 7.22
N ARG A 60 0.29 0.93 8.36
CA ARG A 60 1.30 1.29 9.35
C ARG A 60 2.21 0.12 9.63
N TYR A 61 3.50 0.30 9.35
CA TYR A 61 4.53 -0.70 9.56
C TYR A 61 5.14 -0.50 10.95
N ARG A 62 5.11 -1.54 11.79
CA ARG A 62 5.60 -1.50 13.18
C ARG A 62 6.80 -2.39 13.41
N ARG A 63 6.86 -3.50 12.67
CA ARG A 63 7.89 -4.51 12.76
C ARG A 63 8.21 -5.05 11.38
N GLU A 64 9.50 -5.09 11.07
CA GLU A 64 10.01 -5.79 9.89
C GLU A 64 9.92 -7.31 10.10
N LEU A 65 9.52 -8.01 9.06
CA LEU A 65 9.49 -9.48 9.02
C LEU A 65 10.66 -9.99 8.19
N ASN A 66 11.31 -11.05 8.63
CA ASN A 66 12.48 -11.63 8.00
C ASN A 66 12.19 -13.04 7.50
N THR A 67 13.06 -13.56 6.63
CA THR A 67 12.99 -14.95 6.17
C THR A 67 12.80 -15.93 7.33
N GLY A 68 11.76 -16.77 7.23
CA GLY A 68 11.39 -17.75 8.24
C GLY A 68 10.42 -17.26 9.31
N ASP A 69 10.15 -15.95 9.40
CA ASP A 69 9.10 -15.44 10.29
C ASP A 69 7.73 -16.00 9.86
N MET A 70 6.95 -16.43 10.85
CA MET A 70 5.61 -16.99 10.65
C MET A 70 4.57 -15.98 11.08
N ALA A 71 3.69 -15.63 10.15
CA ALA A 71 2.75 -14.54 10.34
C ALA A 71 1.30 -14.99 10.10
N ASP A 72 0.37 -14.36 10.82
CA ASP A 72 -1.07 -14.58 10.68
C ASP A 72 -1.80 -13.25 10.49
N PHE A 73 -2.84 -13.26 9.67
CA PHE A 73 -3.72 -12.12 9.46
C PHE A 73 -5.04 -12.31 10.19
N ARG A 74 -5.59 -11.19 10.68
CA ARG A 74 -6.99 -11.12 11.13
C ARG A 74 -7.62 -9.82 10.69
N THR A 75 -8.91 -9.87 10.39
CA THR A 75 -9.70 -8.72 9.92
C THR A 75 -10.93 -8.53 10.78
N ARG A 76 -11.35 -7.29 11.00
CA ARG A 76 -12.64 -6.97 11.61
C ARG A 76 -13.30 -5.79 10.91
N VAL A 77 -14.59 -5.62 11.18
CA VAL A 77 -15.40 -4.54 10.62
C VAL A 77 -15.36 -3.33 11.56
N ILE A 78 -15.06 -2.15 11.02
CA ILE A 78 -15.07 -0.88 11.75
C ILE A 78 -16.36 -0.11 11.49
N GLU A 79 -16.75 0.00 10.22
CA GLU A 79 -17.90 0.79 9.80
C GLU A 79 -18.54 0.14 8.57
N VAL A 80 -19.87 0.00 8.55
CA VAL A 80 -20.62 -0.46 7.38
C VAL A 80 -21.37 0.73 6.79
N ARG A 81 -21.12 1.04 5.52
CA ARG A 81 -21.82 2.06 4.73
C ARG A 81 -22.78 1.39 3.75
N ASP A 82 -23.42 2.15 2.86
CA ASP A 82 -24.45 1.59 1.97
C ASP A 82 -23.92 0.56 0.96
N SER A 83 -22.78 0.85 0.34
CA SER A 83 -22.12 -0.04 -0.63
C SER A 83 -20.62 -0.20 -0.40
N SER A 84 -20.12 0.28 0.75
CA SER A 84 -18.74 0.07 1.18
C SER A 84 -18.66 -0.33 2.64
N VAL A 85 -17.51 -0.87 3.04
CA VAL A 85 -17.19 -1.24 4.41
C VAL A 85 -15.78 -0.75 4.73
N VAL A 86 -15.60 -0.25 5.96
CA VAL A 86 -14.27 0.06 6.51
C VAL A 86 -13.81 -1.14 7.32
N LEU A 87 -12.66 -1.70 6.94
CA LEU A 87 -12.08 -2.85 7.62
C LEU A 87 -10.77 -2.46 8.30
N HIS A 88 -10.48 -3.17 9.39
CA HIS A 88 -9.18 -3.11 10.06
C HIS A 88 -8.53 -4.48 10.02
N HIS A 89 -7.30 -4.54 9.53
CA HIS A 89 -6.53 -5.76 9.40
C HIS A 89 -5.27 -5.67 10.25
N GLU A 90 -4.91 -6.77 10.87
CA GLU A 90 -3.66 -6.92 11.59
C GLU A 90 -2.89 -8.10 11.02
N LEU A 91 -1.66 -7.82 10.56
CA LEU A 91 -0.64 -8.82 10.36
C LEU A 91 0.13 -8.98 11.66
N ARG A 92 0.16 -10.20 12.18
CA ARG A 92 0.80 -10.54 13.44
C ARG A 92 1.94 -11.52 13.22
N CYS A 93 3.00 -11.38 13.99
CA CYS A 93 4.13 -12.30 14.01
C CYS A 93 4.59 -12.45 15.46
N ALA A 94 4.79 -13.69 15.91
CA ALA A 94 5.18 -14.00 17.29
C ALA A 94 4.26 -13.34 18.36
N GLY A 95 2.96 -13.20 18.06
CA GLY A 95 1.97 -12.60 18.97
C GLY A 95 1.91 -11.07 18.96
N GLU A 96 2.82 -10.39 18.27
CA GLU A 96 2.86 -8.92 18.14
C GLU A 96 2.27 -8.47 16.80
N ILE A 97 1.75 -7.24 16.74
CA ILE A 97 1.30 -6.63 15.47
C ILE A 97 2.54 -6.15 14.71
N ALA A 98 2.78 -6.73 13.55
CA ALA A 98 3.85 -6.31 12.66
C ALA A 98 3.40 -5.18 11.73
N THR A 99 2.17 -5.25 11.23
CA THR A 99 1.59 -4.24 10.34
C THR A 99 0.09 -4.17 10.54
N SER A 100 -0.46 -2.97 10.56
CA SER A 100 -1.91 -2.75 10.54
C SER A 100 -2.34 -2.06 9.25
N PHE A 101 -3.54 -2.41 8.80
CA PHE A 101 -4.16 -1.85 7.61
C PHE A 101 -5.55 -1.34 7.97
N ILE A 102 -5.93 -0.22 7.39
CA ILE A 102 -7.31 0.24 7.31
C ILE A 102 -7.67 0.29 5.83
N SER A 103 -8.77 -0.33 5.44
CA SER A 103 -9.24 -0.34 4.07
C SER A 103 -10.66 0.21 3.95
N ILE A 104 -10.98 0.77 2.79
CA ILE A 104 -12.35 1.01 2.36
C ILE A 104 -12.61 0.10 1.17
N ASP A 105 -13.46 -0.91 1.37
CA ASP A 105 -13.79 -1.90 0.34
C ASP A 105 -15.23 -1.72 -0.13
N ARG A 106 -15.46 -1.90 -1.42
CA ARG A 106 -16.78 -1.92 -2.04
C ARG A 106 -17.09 -3.32 -2.53
N GLN A 107 -18.35 -3.72 -2.44
CA GLN A 107 -18.81 -4.83 -3.25
C GLN A 107 -19.08 -4.32 -4.67
N ILE A 108 -18.49 -4.98 -5.66
CA ILE A 108 -18.68 -4.66 -7.07
C ILE A 108 -19.14 -5.89 -7.84
N ASP A 109 -19.91 -5.68 -8.91
CA ASP A 109 -20.15 -6.69 -9.92
C ASP A 109 -18.88 -6.89 -10.76
N ARG A 110 -18.42 -8.14 -10.93
CA ARG A 110 -17.15 -8.46 -11.59
C ARG A 110 -17.14 -8.18 -13.09
N THR A 111 -18.31 -8.10 -13.72
CA THR A 111 -18.42 -7.90 -15.17
C THR A 111 -18.47 -6.41 -15.51
N THR A 112 -19.27 -5.67 -14.76
CA THR A 112 -19.57 -4.25 -15.02
C THR A 112 -18.69 -3.30 -14.20
N GLY A 113 -18.11 -3.77 -13.09
CA GLY A 113 -17.42 -2.94 -12.12
C GLY A 113 -18.36 -2.05 -11.29
N ALA A 114 -19.67 -2.16 -11.47
CA ALA A 114 -20.65 -1.34 -10.77
C ALA A 114 -20.74 -1.72 -9.29
N SER A 115 -20.94 -0.73 -8.43
CA SER A 115 -21.13 -0.95 -7.00
C SER A 115 -22.45 -1.67 -6.73
N VAL A 116 -22.40 -2.71 -5.89
CA VAL A 116 -23.56 -3.51 -5.48
C VAL A 116 -23.82 -3.27 -3.99
N PRO A 117 -25.03 -2.84 -3.59
CA PRO A 117 -25.36 -2.64 -2.18
C PRO A 117 -25.24 -3.93 -1.34
N TRP A 118 -24.96 -3.79 -0.05
CA TRP A 118 -24.94 -4.92 0.87
C TRP A 118 -26.35 -5.47 1.14
N SER A 119 -26.52 -6.78 1.04
CA SER A 119 -27.77 -7.44 1.44
C SER A 119 -28.00 -7.37 2.95
N ALA A 120 -29.23 -7.59 3.40
CA ALA A 120 -29.56 -7.67 4.83
C ALA A 120 -28.73 -8.74 5.55
N ARG A 121 -28.51 -9.89 4.89
CA ARG A 121 -27.67 -10.99 5.38
C ARG A 121 -26.21 -10.56 5.57
N GLN A 122 -25.64 -9.85 4.61
CA GLN A 122 -24.27 -9.38 4.70
C GLN A 122 -24.09 -8.34 5.82
N ARG A 123 -25.08 -7.48 6.03
CA ARG A 123 -25.09 -6.52 7.15
C ARG A 123 -25.13 -7.21 8.50
N GLU A 124 -25.91 -8.28 8.63
CA GLU A 124 -25.93 -9.12 9.84
C GLU A 124 -24.56 -9.78 10.09
N LEU A 125 -23.95 -10.38 9.06
CA LEU A 125 -22.62 -10.99 9.15
C LEU A 125 -21.56 -9.98 9.58
N MET A 126 -21.54 -8.80 8.96
CA MET A 126 -20.62 -7.72 9.30
C MET A 126 -20.79 -7.23 10.75
N ALA A 127 -22.03 -7.17 11.27
CA ALA A 127 -22.29 -6.81 12.66
C ALA A 127 -21.66 -7.82 13.65
N GLY A 128 -21.58 -9.10 13.27
CA GLY A 128 -20.89 -10.14 14.04
C GLY A 128 -19.39 -9.90 14.22
N PHE A 129 -18.76 -9.18 13.27
CA PHE A 129 -17.34 -8.84 13.28
C PHE A 129 -17.06 -7.37 13.66
N ALA A 130 -18.07 -6.63 14.13
CA ALA A 130 -17.94 -5.20 14.41
C ALA A 130 -17.11 -4.91 15.67
N GLY A 131 -16.13 -4.01 15.55
CA GLY A 131 -15.29 -3.53 16.65
C GLY A 131 -14.72 -2.12 16.40
N ALA A 132 -14.18 -1.50 17.44
CA ALA A 132 -13.58 -0.15 17.34
C ALA A 132 -12.16 -0.21 16.78
N LEU A 133 -11.77 0.75 15.94
CA LEU A 133 -10.39 0.92 15.50
C LEU A 133 -9.50 1.23 16.72
N PRO A 134 -8.35 0.55 16.92
CA PRO A 134 -7.46 0.85 18.03
C PRO A 134 -6.84 2.22 17.78
N GLU A 135 -6.82 3.08 18.81
CA GLU A 135 -6.23 4.42 18.73
C GLU A 135 -4.78 4.37 18.21
N HIS A 136 -4.01 3.37 18.65
CA HIS A 136 -2.62 3.25 18.25
C HIS A 136 -2.46 2.95 16.76
N ASP A 137 -3.46 2.38 16.06
CA ASP A 137 -3.48 2.05 14.63
C ASP A 137 -4.13 3.13 13.76
N ALA A 138 -4.66 4.19 14.35
CA ALA A 138 -5.17 5.32 13.61
C ALA A 138 -4.08 5.95 12.70
N PRO A 139 -4.48 6.58 11.58
CA PRO A 139 -3.59 7.39 10.76
C PRO A 139 -2.87 8.44 11.60
N ARG A 140 -1.58 8.62 11.37
CA ARG A 140 -0.71 9.51 12.16
C ARG A 140 -0.11 10.62 11.31
N SER A 141 0.53 10.26 10.20
CA SER A 141 1.35 11.18 9.42
C SER A 141 0.81 11.42 8.01
N VAL A 142 -0.05 10.50 7.54
CA VAL A 142 -0.77 10.62 6.27
C VAL A 142 -2.24 10.49 6.58
N ALA A 143 -3.03 11.53 6.28
CA ALA A 143 -4.43 11.55 6.66
C ALA A 143 -5.24 10.50 5.88
N PHE A 144 -6.18 9.82 6.54
CA PHE A 144 -7.15 8.93 5.88
C PHE A 144 -8.38 9.72 5.45
N GLU A 145 -8.16 10.63 4.51
CA GLU A 145 -9.17 11.50 3.92
C GLU A 145 -9.65 10.95 2.57
N GLU A 146 -10.75 11.50 2.06
CA GLU A 146 -11.18 11.19 0.70
C GLU A 146 -10.08 11.54 -0.32
N PRO A 147 -9.93 10.75 -1.40
CA PRO A 147 -8.90 10.98 -2.40
C PRO A 147 -9.02 12.38 -2.99
N ARG A 148 -7.90 13.11 -3.01
CA ARG A 148 -7.80 14.36 -3.79
C ARG A 148 -8.08 14.05 -5.26
N ARG A 149 -8.50 15.06 -6.03
CA ARG A 149 -8.64 14.93 -7.49
C ARG A 149 -7.33 14.33 -8.03
N PRO A 150 -7.39 13.20 -8.75
CA PRO A 150 -6.19 12.57 -9.27
C PRO A 150 -5.59 13.44 -10.37
N LEU A 151 -4.30 13.78 -10.24
CA LEU A 151 -3.54 14.37 -11.36
C LEU A 151 -3.45 13.37 -12.51
N ASP A 152 -3.63 13.83 -13.75
CA ASP A 152 -3.35 13.02 -14.93
C ASP A 152 -1.84 13.02 -15.28
N LEU A 153 -1.44 12.20 -16.24
CA LEU A 153 -0.02 12.04 -16.61
C LEU A 153 0.57 13.32 -17.23
N GLY A 154 -0.24 14.10 -17.95
CA GLY A 154 0.19 15.38 -18.52
C GLY A 154 0.49 16.39 -17.43
N GLU A 155 -0.43 16.52 -16.47
CA GLU A 155 -0.25 17.38 -15.27
C GLU A 155 0.97 16.96 -14.46
N ALA A 156 1.20 15.65 -14.34
CA ALA A 156 2.37 15.13 -13.64
C ALA A 156 3.70 15.52 -14.30
N ARG A 157 3.76 15.39 -15.63
CA ARG A 157 4.94 15.79 -16.39
C ARG A 157 5.15 17.30 -16.37
N ALA A 158 4.07 18.08 -16.45
CA ALA A 158 4.13 19.53 -16.39
C ALA A 158 4.67 20.03 -15.03
N ARG A 159 4.40 19.31 -13.94
CA ARG A 159 4.95 19.57 -12.60
C ARG A 159 6.38 19.05 -12.40
N GLY A 160 6.93 18.32 -13.37
CA GLY A 160 8.28 17.76 -13.26
C GLY A 160 8.39 16.57 -12.31
N LEU A 161 7.29 15.83 -12.05
CA LEU A 161 7.40 14.58 -11.30
C LEU A 161 8.32 13.60 -12.05
N VAL A 162 9.12 12.84 -11.31
CA VAL A 162 10.16 11.96 -11.84
C VAL A 162 9.54 10.64 -12.29
N GLU A 163 9.71 10.25 -13.56
CA GLU A 163 9.35 8.90 -14.00
C GLU A 163 10.25 7.87 -13.30
N VAL A 164 9.68 7.05 -12.43
CA VAL A 164 10.43 6.07 -11.62
C VAL A 164 10.24 4.63 -12.08
N TYR A 165 9.21 4.37 -12.88
CA TYR A 165 8.90 3.03 -13.37
C TYR A 165 8.12 3.11 -14.69
N ARG A 166 8.34 2.11 -15.55
CA ARG A 166 7.56 1.86 -16.77
C ARG A 166 7.47 0.36 -17.00
N GLY A 167 6.29 -0.11 -17.41
CA GLY A 167 6.09 -1.52 -17.69
C GLY A 167 4.75 -1.84 -18.35
N MET A 168 4.47 -3.13 -18.47
CA MET A 168 3.21 -3.68 -18.96
C MET A 168 2.61 -4.59 -17.90
N VAL A 169 1.29 -4.51 -17.71
CA VAL A 169 0.55 -5.40 -16.81
C VAL A 169 0.52 -6.80 -17.39
N GLN A 170 1.05 -7.77 -16.66
CA GLN A 170 1.04 -9.18 -17.06
C GLN A 170 -0.25 -9.88 -16.64
N PRO A 171 -0.62 -11.01 -17.26
CA PRO A 171 -1.76 -11.80 -16.80
C PRO A 171 -1.64 -12.23 -15.32
N TRP A 172 -0.43 -12.56 -14.86
CA TRP A 172 -0.17 -12.92 -13.46
C TRP A 172 -0.06 -11.73 -12.50
N ASP A 173 -0.15 -10.50 -13.01
CA ASP A 173 -0.27 -9.30 -12.17
C ASP A 173 -1.73 -9.02 -11.79
N CYS A 174 -2.69 -9.79 -12.30
CA CYS A 174 -4.12 -9.52 -12.15
C CYS A 174 -4.77 -10.38 -11.07
N ASP A 175 -5.77 -9.80 -10.41
CA ASP A 175 -6.62 -10.48 -9.44
C ASP A 175 -7.78 -11.25 -10.12
N VAL A 176 -8.69 -11.79 -9.30
CA VAL A 176 -9.85 -12.55 -9.78
C VAL A 176 -10.85 -11.74 -10.61
N SER A 177 -10.77 -10.40 -10.60
CA SER A 177 -11.57 -9.52 -11.47
C SER A 177 -10.92 -9.27 -12.84
N GLY A 178 -9.71 -9.79 -13.07
CA GLY A 178 -8.96 -9.56 -14.31
C GLY A 178 -8.36 -8.15 -14.40
N ARG A 179 -8.28 -7.45 -13.26
CA ARG A 179 -7.61 -6.15 -13.13
C ARG A 179 -6.35 -6.32 -12.28
N MET A 180 -5.38 -5.44 -12.46
CA MET A 180 -4.11 -5.47 -11.74
C MET A 180 -4.35 -5.50 -10.23
N ALA A 181 -3.70 -6.43 -9.54
CA ALA A 181 -3.86 -6.62 -8.11
C ALA A 181 -3.16 -5.50 -7.31
N THR A 182 -3.69 -5.18 -6.13
CA THR A 182 -3.22 -4.02 -5.35
C THR A 182 -1.77 -4.12 -4.88
N GLU A 183 -1.30 -5.33 -4.58
CA GLU A 183 0.09 -5.63 -4.25
C GLU A 183 1.03 -5.34 -5.42
N GLN A 184 0.56 -5.46 -6.67
CA GLN A 184 1.36 -5.10 -7.83
C GLN A 184 1.53 -3.59 -7.92
N VAL A 185 0.51 -2.80 -7.55
CA VAL A 185 0.63 -1.34 -7.48
C VAL A 185 1.75 -0.93 -6.53
N MET A 186 1.68 -1.40 -5.27
CA MET A 186 2.73 -1.16 -4.28
C MET A 186 4.09 -1.65 -4.77
N GLY A 187 4.11 -2.84 -5.35
CA GLY A 187 5.29 -3.41 -5.93
C GLY A 187 5.99 -2.51 -6.94
N ARG A 188 5.27 -1.92 -7.90
CA ARG A 188 5.88 -1.03 -8.91
C ARG A 188 6.29 0.32 -8.32
N PHE A 189 5.64 0.79 -7.26
CA PHE A 189 6.15 1.95 -6.49
C PHE A 189 7.45 1.61 -5.76
N SER A 190 7.51 0.44 -5.13
CA SER A 190 8.70 -0.09 -4.45
C SER A 190 9.86 -0.29 -5.42
N ASP A 191 9.65 -1.01 -6.52
CA ASP A 191 10.65 -1.27 -7.57
C ASP A 191 11.21 0.04 -8.17
N GLY A 192 10.41 1.11 -8.20
CA GLY A 192 10.80 2.41 -8.75
C GLY A 192 11.54 3.34 -7.78
N VAL A 193 11.48 3.10 -6.46
CA VAL A 193 11.94 4.11 -5.47
C VAL A 193 13.44 4.42 -5.61
N GLY A 194 14.25 3.45 -6.04
CA GLY A 194 15.67 3.66 -6.32
C GLY A 194 15.92 4.74 -7.37
N ASN A 195 15.06 4.86 -8.39
CA ASN A 195 15.16 5.93 -9.39
C ASN A 195 14.84 7.30 -8.79
N LEU A 196 13.95 7.38 -7.80
CA LEU A 196 13.69 8.62 -7.07
C LEU A 196 14.89 9.01 -6.20
N PHE A 197 15.51 8.04 -5.51
CA PHE A 197 16.74 8.27 -4.75
C PHE A 197 17.88 8.75 -5.64
N ALA A 198 18.11 8.09 -6.78
CA ALA A 198 19.10 8.52 -7.76
C ALA A 198 18.82 9.95 -8.26
N HIS A 199 17.55 10.29 -8.51
CA HIS A 199 17.17 11.66 -8.87
C HIS A 199 17.56 12.65 -7.78
N MET A 200 17.39 12.30 -6.49
CA MET A 200 17.84 13.10 -5.32
C MET A 200 19.36 13.16 -5.15
N GLY A 201 20.14 12.46 -5.97
CA GLY A 201 21.59 12.33 -5.80
C GLY A 201 21.96 11.51 -4.56
N ILE A 202 21.12 10.54 -4.19
CA ILE A 202 21.37 9.56 -3.14
C ILE A 202 21.48 8.21 -3.84
N ASP A 203 22.67 7.59 -3.79
CA ASP A 203 22.87 6.25 -4.33
C ASP A 203 22.41 5.21 -3.30
N VAL A 204 21.53 4.30 -3.72
CA VAL A 204 21.06 3.18 -2.88
C VAL A 204 22.22 2.24 -2.55
N ALA A 205 23.17 2.04 -3.47
CA ALA A 205 24.35 1.23 -3.20
C ALA A 205 25.21 1.82 -2.08
N ASP A 206 25.39 3.14 -2.06
CA ASP A 206 26.13 3.85 -1.01
C ASP A 206 25.41 3.79 0.34
N LEU A 207 24.07 3.89 0.34
CA LEU A 207 23.26 3.69 1.55
C LEU A 207 23.52 2.29 2.14
N LEU A 208 23.36 1.25 1.32
CA LEU A 208 23.55 -0.13 1.76
C LEU A 208 24.98 -0.41 2.24
N ALA A 209 25.99 0.08 1.51
CA ALA A 209 27.40 -0.02 1.89
C ALA A 209 27.70 0.69 3.22
N SER A 210 26.93 1.73 3.55
CA SER A 210 26.99 2.44 4.83
C SER A 210 26.11 1.81 5.92
N HIS A 211 25.62 0.58 5.72
CA HIS A 211 24.65 -0.09 6.60
C HIS A 211 23.38 0.72 6.85
N ARG A 212 22.94 1.49 5.85
CA ARG A 212 21.69 2.24 5.86
C ARG A 212 20.73 1.68 4.80
N GLY A 213 19.43 1.78 5.07
CA GLY A 213 18.39 1.36 4.15
C GLY A 213 17.15 2.23 4.27
N SER A 214 16.38 2.36 3.19
CA SER A 214 15.11 3.09 3.23
C SER A 214 13.98 2.16 3.62
N VAL A 215 13.21 2.54 4.64
CA VAL A 215 12.05 1.79 5.10
C VAL A 215 10.80 2.65 5.05
N VAL A 216 9.65 2.03 4.76
CA VAL A 216 8.35 2.68 4.81
C VAL A 216 7.79 2.54 6.23
N VAL A 217 7.34 3.66 6.82
CA VAL A 217 6.73 3.63 8.16
C VAL A 217 5.20 3.73 8.10
N GLU A 218 4.69 4.48 7.13
CA GLU A 218 3.26 4.74 6.95
C GLU A 218 2.97 5.04 5.48
N ASN A 219 1.86 4.51 4.97
CA ASN A 219 1.50 4.64 3.56
C ASN A 219 -0.02 4.73 3.40
N ARG A 220 -0.51 5.63 2.55
CA ARG A 220 -1.87 5.63 2.02
C ARG A 220 -1.85 5.36 0.52
N LEU A 221 -2.55 4.32 0.07
CA LEU A 221 -2.81 4.05 -1.34
C LEU A 221 -4.27 4.31 -1.69
N THR A 222 -4.50 4.89 -2.86
CA THR A 222 -5.83 5.07 -3.47
C THR A 222 -5.85 4.44 -4.85
N TYR A 223 -6.98 3.83 -5.21
CA TYR A 223 -7.16 3.12 -6.46
C TYR A 223 -8.27 3.77 -7.27
N ASN A 224 -8.05 3.92 -8.57
CA ASN A 224 -8.96 4.58 -9.49
C ASN A 224 -9.34 3.59 -10.60
N ASP A 225 -8.63 3.64 -11.72
CA ASP A 225 -8.91 2.82 -12.89
C ASP A 225 -7.84 1.75 -13.05
N MET A 226 -7.99 0.67 -12.29
CA MET A 226 -7.05 -0.45 -12.30
C MET A 226 -6.96 -1.08 -13.69
N PRO A 227 -5.76 -1.21 -14.29
CA PRO A 227 -5.59 -1.71 -15.65
C PRO A 227 -5.73 -3.23 -15.73
N GLY A 228 -5.99 -3.76 -16.92
CA GLY A 228 -5.97 -5.20 -17.22
C GLY A 228 -4.69 -5.65 -17.93
N PRO A 229 -4.58 -6.95 -18.26
CA PRO A 229 -3.42 -7.51 -18.96
C PRO A 229 -3.13 -6.80 -20.29
N GLY A 230 -1.84 -6.58 -20.58
CA GLY A 230 -1.38 -5.95 -21.82
C GLY A 230 -1.39 -4.42 -21.79
N GLU A 231 -2.05 -3.78 -20.82
CA GLU A 231 -2.01 -2.33 -20.71
C GLU A 231 -0.64 -1.85 -20.20
N LEU A 232 -0.20 -0.72 -20.76
CA LEU A 232 1.07 -0.09 -20.43
C LEU A 232 0.90 0.89 -19.28
N ILE A 233 1.82 0.85 -18.32
CA ILE A 233 1.81 1.70 -17.13
C ILE A 233 3.12 2.46 -16.98
N VAL A 234 3.02 3.68 -16.44
CA VAL A 234 4.15 4.48 -15.97
C VAL A 234 3.88 4.96 -14.57
N SER A 235 4.93 5.09 -13.76
CA SER A 235 4.85 5.69 -12.42
C SER A 235 5.69 6.95 -12.39
N HIS A 236 5.13 8.03 -11.84
CA HIS A 236 5.88 9.24 -11.55
C HIS A 236 5.81 9.56 -10.05
N SER A 237 6.92 10.02 -9.49
CA SER A 237 7.04 10.29 -8.05
C SER A 237 7.65 11.64 -7.78
N GLN A 238 7.39 12.16 -6.58
CA GLN A 238 7.99 13.38 -6.08
C GLN A 238 8.32 13.27 -4.60
N VAL A 239 9.29 14.08 -4.18
CA VAL A 239 9.55 14.33 -2.76
C VAL A 239 8.71 15.52 -2.34
N VAL A 240 7.76 15.30 -1.45
CA VAL A 240 6.82 16.33 -1.01
C VAL A 240 7.46 17.25 0.01
N GLU A 241 8.06 16.66 1.05
CA GLU A 241 8.69 17.40 2.13
C GLU A 241 9.70 16.54 2.90
N PHE A 242 10.58 17.23 3.61
CA PHE A 242 11.51 16.65 4.57
C PHE A 242 11.03 16.91 5.99
N LEU A 243 10.94 15.86 6.81
CA LEU A 243 10.35 15.85 8.15
C LEU A 243 11.38 15.42 9.20
N GLY A 244 12.55 16.06 9.19
CA GLY A 244 13.62 15.84 10.18
C GLY A 244 14.39 14.54 9.99
N LYS A 245 13.80 13.39 10.30
CA LYS A 245 14.40 12.05 10.08
C LYS A 245 13.65 11.21 9.04
N THR A 246 12.55 11.74 8.54
CA THR A 246 11.72 11.09 7.53
C THR A 246 11.51 12.02 6.35
N MET A 247 11.05 11.45 5.25
CA MET A 247 10.63 12.17 4.05
C MET A 247 9.22 11.73 3.70
N ARG A 248 8.41 12.65 3.18
CA ARG A 248 7.14 12.29 2.54
C ARG A 248 7.37 12.22 1.03
N PHE A 249 7.05 11.08 0.43
CA PHE A 249 6.97 10.94 -1.01
C PHE A 249 5.51 10.87 -1.44
N SER A 250 5.25 11.26 -2.69
CA SER A 250 4.01 10.98 -3.38
C SER A 250 4.33 10.26 -4.67
N HIS A 251 3.61 9.17 -4.93
CA HIS A 251 3.69 8.39 -6.15
C HIS A 251 2.36 8.42 -6.88
N GLY A 252 2.44 8.44 -8.20
CA GLY A 252 1.30 8.32 -9.07
C GLY A 252 1.57 7.28 -10.15
N MET A 253 0.65 6.34 -10.33
CA MET A 253 0.65 5.39 -11.44
C MET A 253 -0.38 5.81 -12.49
N TYR A 254 -0.03 5.68 -13.77
CA TYR A 254 -0.85 6.14 -14.89
C TYR A 254 -0.85 5.10 -16.01
N ASN A 255 -1.97 5.01 -16.72
CA ASN A 255 -2.03 4.31 -17.99
C ASN A 255 -1.24 5.12 -19.02
N ALA A 256 -0.23 4.51 -19.63
CA ALA A 256 0.72 5.21 -20.49
C ALA A 256 0.10 5.68 -21.82
N ALA A 257 -0.98 5.03 -22.28
CA ALA A 257 -1.66 5.38 -23.52
C ALA A 257 -2.72 6.48 -23.30
N THR A 258 -3.49 6.39 -22.22
CA THR A 258 -4.62 7.30 -21.97
C THR A 258 -4.27 8.46 -21.03
N GLY A 259 -3.15 8.37 -20.30
CA GLY A 259 -2.76 9.35 -19.28
C GLY A 259 -3.60 9.32 -18.01
N ARG A 260 -4.62 8.46 -17.92
CA ARG A 260 -5.50 8.36 -16.75
C ARG A 260 -4.77 7.81 -15.53
N ARG A 261 -5.12 8.32 -14.36
CA ARG A 261 -4.65 7.82 -13.06
C ARG A 261 -5.15 6.40 -12.81
N ILE A 262 -4.23 5.50 -12.52
CA ILE A 262 -4.51 4.14 -12.06
C ILE A 262 -4.59 4.10 -10.53
N ALA A 263 -3.57 4.63 -9.87
CA ALA A 263 -3.45 4.63 -8.42
C ALA A 263 -2.51 5.74 -7.96
N ALA A 264 -2.64 6.15 -6.71
CA ALA A 264 -1.72 7.07 -6.06
C ALA A 264 -1.32 6.57 -4.68
N SER A 265 -0.13 6.96 -4.22
CA SER A 265 0.42 6.61 -2.92
C SER A 265 1.02 7.86 -2.28
N GLU A 266 0.73 8.09 -0.99
CA GLU A 266 1.48 9.00 -0.14
C GLU A 266 2.16 8.19 0.95
N VAL A 267 3.47 8.35 1.08
CA VAL A 267 4.28 7.47 1.90
C VAL A 267 5.25 8.27 2.74
N ILE A 268 5.41 7.86 4.00
CA ILE A 268 6.47 8.33 4.88
C ILE A 268 7.59 7.30 4.84
N VAL A 269 8.77 7.77 4.47
CA VAL A 269 9.99 6.99 4.35
C VAL A 269 10.98 7.45 5.40
N ALA A 270 11.63 6.52 6.09
CA ALA A 270 12.74 6.78 6.99
C ALA A 270 14.01 6.13 6.42
N ILE A 271 15.17 6.71 6.75
CA ILE A 271 16.44 6.00 6.60
C ILE A 271 16.74 5.30 7.91
N LEU A 272 16.90 3.99 7.86
CA LEU A 272 17.23 3.15 9.00
C LEU A 272 18.73 2.85 8.98
N ASP A 273 19.38 2.90 10.13
CA ASP A 273 20.67 2.26 10.34
C ASP A 273 20.45 0.78 10.70
N HIS A 274 20.99 -0.13 9.91
CA HIS A 274 20.76 -1.57 10.04
C HIS A 274 21.42 -2.19 11.28
N ASN A 275 22.46 -1.55 11.83
CA ASN A 275 23.16 -2.04 13.02
C ASN A 275 22.36 -1.72 14.28
N SER A 276 21.94 -0.47 14.43
CA SER A 276 21.19 0.05 15.58
C SER A 276 19.68 -0.15 15.46
N ARG A 277 19.18 -0.44 14.25
CA ARG A 277 17.76 -0.60 13.92
C ARG A 277 16.95 0.65 14.28
N ARG A 278 17.52 1.83 14.05
CA ARG A 278 16.92 3.13 14.39
C ARG A 278 16.92 4.06 13.18
N ALA A 279 15.88 4.90 13.13
CA ALA A 279 15.81 5.97 12.14
C ALA A 279 16.95 6.99 12.36
N VAL A 280 17.71 7.24 11.31
CA VAL A 280 18.82 8.20 11.26
C VAL A 280 18.45 9.38 10.37
N ALA A 281 19.03 10.54 10.68
CA ALA A 281 18.89 11.71 9.82
C ALA A 281 19.76 11.53 8.56
N LEU A 282 19.34 12.17 7.47
CA LEU A 282 20.24 12.45 6.36
C LEU A 282 21.37 13.37 6.84
N SER A 283 22.56 13.20 6.28
CA SER A 283 23.64 14.18 6.43
C SER A 283 23.23 15.54 5.84
N ASP A 284 23.90 16.62 6.26
CA ASP A 284 23.59 17.97 5.75
C ASP A 284 23.72 18.06 4.22
N ALA A 285 24.69 17.34 3.65
CA ALA A 285 24.88 17.29 2.19
C ALA A 285 23.74 16.53 1.48
N GLU A 286 23.31 15.39 2.01
CA GLU A 286 22.15 14.65 1.48
C GLU A 286 20.88 15.50 1.60
N ARG A 287 20.67 16.10 2.78
CA ARG A 287 19.53 16.97 3.05
C ARG A 287 19.45 18.14 2.08
N ALA A 288 20.55 18.85 1.84
CA ALA A 288 20.59 19.96 0.89
C ALA A 288 20.21 19.53 -0.54
N ARG A 289 20.62 18.32 -0.97
CA ARG A 289 20.23 17.78 -2.29
C ARG A 289 18.74 17.46 -2.38
N VAL A 290 18.16 16.92 -1.31
CA VAL A 290 16.72 16.62 -1.23
C VAL A 290 15.90 17.91 -1.23
N GLU A 291 16.31 18.91 -0.43
CA GLU A 291 15.61 20.20 -0.32
C GLU A 291 15.52 20.95 -1.65
N GLN A 292 16.52 20.81 -2.53
CA GLN A 292 16.52 21.38 -3.88
C GLN A 292 15.52 20.72 -4.85
N ARG A 293 14.95 19.57 -4.49
CA ARG A 293 14.07 18.75 -5.34
C ARG A 293 12.68 18.56 -4.75
N LEU A 294 12.35 19.32 -3.70
CA LEU A 294 11.01 19.29 -3.14
C LEU A 294 10.01 19.81 -4.16
N THR A 295 8.96 19.02 -4.36
CA THR A 295 7.78 19.41 -5.14
C THR A 295 6.59 19.18 -4.21
N PRO A 296 6.16 20.20 -3.45
CA PRO A 296 5.05 20.08 -2.51
C PRO A 296 3.76 19.63 -3.19
N LEU A 297 2.84 19.07 -2.40
CA LEU A 297 1.48 18.86 -2.87
C LEU A 297 0.75 20.21 -2.93
N ASP A 298 -0.13 20.37 -3.92
CA ASP A 298 -1.10 21.47 -3.94
C ASP A 298 -2.10 21.36 -2.78
#